data_AF-A0A955B3W2-F1
#
_entry.id   AF-A0A955B3W2-F1
#
_cell.length_a   1.000
_cell.length_b   1.000
_cell.length_c   1.000
_cell.angle_alpha   90.00
_cell.angle_beta   90.00
_cell.angle_gamma   90.00
#
_symmetry.space_group_name_H-M   'P 1'
#
loop_
_entity.id
_entity.type
_entity.pdbx_description
1 polymer ?
#
loop_
_entity_poly.entity_id
_entity_poly.type
_entity_poly.pdbx_seq_one_letter_code
_entity_poly.pdbx_strand_id
1 'polypeptide(L)'
;MEADARIFPALLPRLREHRNVAIQRMRDELRQETHPQWPPLPVSSTALPIPADAQRQIEASSGKAFESFVYCQTLPLTEFERLAATLATVGYRPICVRPYLSGTQQRVAAVWERDGGEFRFRAGMSGEDASEMDRILHEQGWLIADVASYEAVDDASPQFALLWMRSESLFPVDDATLYLQISEDSHADYWQPLNERGFVPRTNLKLNDVETRQPFYTSVRWKLRSHPTYVDAWDDFLQDYETKCGSHRTQIDVRLGPEREESGTASFGGCWWNGTMYESRAVPPTSLDEHSIRCREYAAEGFRPISISVAGVGADRMLQATSVWLRPRILLEQEDLLASRQANAALLLVLLGHSDEVWPLLSRSARPQLRTYLIRRFSTHAAPPEILLNRLSEISHNSAHHGETQALLVGLARYHRSDLRATIVKDVLSLASKLHRTHPDSGVHGACEYLLREWDRPDLLVASDDLALSHGEDDLPNSSSSSHDPSS
;
A
#
# COMPACT_ATOMS: atom_id res chain seq x y z
N MET A 1 -9.91 -0.46 -25.13
CA MET A 1 -9.30 -1.72 -24.66
C MET A 1 -10.19 -2.53 -23.72
N GLU A 2 -11.33 -1.99 -23.27
CA GLU A 2 -12.25 -2.63 -22.30
C GLU A 2 -13.35 -3.49 -22.94
N ALA A 3 -13.39 -3.54 -24.28
CA ALA A 3 -14.38 -4.30 -25.03
C ALA A 3 -14.22 -5.82 -24.83
N ASP A 4 -15.35 -6.53 -24.96
CA ASP A 4 -15.36 -7.99 -25.04
C ASP A 4 -14.59 -8.48 -26.28
N ALA A 5 -13.68 -9.43 -26.11
CA ALA A 5 -12.87 -9.93 -27.21
C ALA A 5 -13.69 -10.54 -28.36
N ARG A 6 -14.93 -10.99 -28.08
CA ARG A 6 -15.86 -11.51 -29.08
C ARG A 6 -16.24 -10.49 -30.15
N ILE A 7 -16.13 -9.18 -29.86
CA ILE A 7 -16.46 -8.13 -30.84
C ILE A 7 -15.27 -7.71 -31.71
N PHE A 8 -14.06 -8.19 -31.43
CA PHE A 8 -12.85 -7.81 -32.19
C PHE A 8 -12.88 -8.19 -33.67
N PRO A 9 -13.42 -9.35 -34.10
CA PRO A 9 -13.58 -9.66 -35.51
C PRO A 9 -14.39 -8.60 -36.28
N ALA A 10 -15.42 -8.02 -35.64
CA ALA A 10 -16.24 -6.97 -36.23
C ALA A 10 -15.52 -5.61 -36.32
N LEU A 11 -14.59 -5.35 -35.40
CA LEU A 11 -13.78 -4.12 -35.40
C LEU A 11 -12.56 -4.19 -36.33
N LEU A 12 -12.14 -5.41 -36.72
CA LEU A 12 -10.91 -5.63 -37.46
C LEU A 12 -10.82 -4.89 -38.82
N PRO A 13 -11.89 -4.77 -39.63
CA PRO A 13 -11.85 -3.99 -40.87
C PRO A 13 -11.47 -2.51 -40.62
N ARG A 14 -12.09 -1.88 -39.63
CA ARG A 14 -11.80 -0.48 -39.24
C ARG A 14 -10.40 -0.32 -38.66
N LEU A 15 -9.95 -1.28 -37.85
CA LEU A 15 -8.59 -1.26 -37.32
C LEU A 15 -7.53 -1.41 -38.42
N ARG A 16 -7.82 -2.17 -39.49
CA ARG A 16 -6.94 -2.28 -40.66
C ARG A 16 -6.87 -0.99 -41.48
N GLU A 17 -7.97 -0.24 -41.59
CA GLU A 17 -7.97 1.10 -42.22
C GLU A 17 -7.00 2.06 -41.50
N HIS A 18 -6.90 1.95 -40.18
CA HIS A 18 -6.01 2.78 -39.34
C HIS A 18 -4.86 1.99 -38.71
N ARG A 19 -4.31 1.01 -39.45
CA ARG A 19 -3.40 -0.01 -38.93
C ARG A 19 -2.25 0.51 -38.06
N ASN A 20 -1.50 1.51 -38.55
CA ASN A 20 -0.33 2.02 -37.83
C ASN A 20 -0.72 2.67 -36.49
N VAL A 21 -1.80 3.44 -36.47
CA VAL A 21 -2.32 4.08 -35.25
C VAL A 21 -2.85 3.03 -34.28
N ALA A 22 -3.55 2.01 -34.78
CA ALA A 22 -4.05 0.91 -33.96
C ALA A 22 -2.91 0.14 -33.30
N ILE A 23 -1.89 -0.26 -34.07
CA ILE A 23 -0.71 -0.98 -33.56
C ILE A 23 -0.01 -0.16 -32.48
N GLN A 24 0.24 1.13 -32.73
CA GLN A 24 0.91 1.97 -31.75
C GLN A 24 0.12 2.05 -30.45
N ARG A 25 -1.20 2.23 -30.50
CA ARG A 25 -2.05 2.21 -29.31
C ARG A 25 -1.99 0.89 -28.55
N MET A 26 -1.93 -0.26 -29.24
CA MET A 26 -1.79 -1.56 -28.57
C MET A 26 -0.43 -1.72 -27.90
N ARG A 27 0.65 -1.26 -28.55
CA ARG A 27 1.99 -1.25 -27.94
C ARG A 27 2.06 -0.33 -26.73
N ASP A 28 1.42 0.83 -26.80
CA ASP A 28 1.34 1.77 -25.69
C ASP A 28 0.59 1.14 -24.50
N GLU A 29 -0.49 0.40 -24.74
CA GLU A 29 -1.22 -0.35 -23.70
C GLU A 29 -0.35 -1.46 -23.08
N LEU A 30 0.40 -2.23 -23.88
CA LEU A 30 1.31 -3.28 -23.39
C LEU A 30 2.44 -2.74 -22.50
N ARG A 31 2.84 -1.48 -22.73
CA ARG A 31 3.87 -0.77 -21.95
C ARG A 31 3.33 -0.09 -20.69
N GLN A 32 2.00 -0.03 -20.52
CA GLN A 32 1.43 0.53 -19.30
C GLN A 32 1.84 -0.30 -18.09
N GLU A 33 2.05 0.39 -16.99
CA GLU A 33 2.30 -0.18 -15.68
C GLU A 33 1.32 0.44 -14.69
N THR A 34 0.90 -0.35 -13.71
CA THR A 34 0.17 0.19 -12.57
C THR A 34 1.16 0.94 -11.69
N HIS A 35 0.82 2.18 -11.36
CA HIS A 35 1.59 2.98 -10.42
C HIS A 35 0.67 3.39 -9.26
N PRO A 36 1.23 3.55 -8.04
CA PRO A 36 0.50 4.16 -6.94
C PRO A 36 -0.10 5.50 -7.36
N GLN A 37 -1.42 5.63 -7.27
CA GLN A 37 -2.13 6.84 -7.68
C GLN A 37 -2.92 7.42 -6.51
N TRP A 38 -2.55 8.63 -6.10
CA TRP A 38 -3.34 9.40 -5.15
C TRP A 38 -4.65 9.85 -5.80
N PRO A 39 -5.74 9.97 -5.03
CA PRO A 39 -6.92 10.69 -5.48
C PRO A 39 -6.52 12.08 -6.01
N PRO A 40 -7.15 12.55 -7.10
CA PRO A 40 -6.86 13.87 -7.64
C PRO A 40 -7.17 14.94 -6.58
N LEU A 41 -6.30 15.96 -6.51
CA LEU A 41 -6.57 17.11 -5.64
C LEU A 41 -7.82 17.84 -6.14
N PRO A 42 -8.63 18.41 -5.24
CA PRO A 42 -9.74 19.27 -5.65
C PRO A 42 -9.28 20.42 -6.54
N VAL A 43 -9.98 20.65 -7.64
CA VAL A 43 -9.60 21.70 -8.63
C VAL A 43 -9.57 23.09 -7.96
N SER A 44 -10.44 23.34 -6.99
CA SER A 44 -10.46 24.58 -6.22
C SER A 44 -9.21 24.75 -5.34
N SER A 45 -8.61 23.66 -4.84
CA SER A 45 -7.47 23.73 -3.92
C SER A 45 -6.17 24.05 -4.66
N THR A 46 -6.02 23.64 -5.93
CA THR A 46 -4.77 23.76 -6.70
C THR A 46 -4.61 25.07 -7.50
N ALA A 47 -5.65 25.91 -7.55
CA ALA A 47 -5.72 27.07 -8.44
C ALA A 47 -4.76 28.22 -8.09
N LEU A 48 -4.34 28.34 -6.83
CA LEU A 48 -3.53 29.46 -6.34
C LEU A 48 -2.16 28.98 -5.80
N PRO A 49 -1.05 29.71 -6.07
CA PRO A 49 0.24 29.39 -5.46
C PRO A 49 0.26 29.78 -3.98
N ILE A 50 1.15 29.15 -3.21
CA ILE A 50 1.39 29.52 -1.81
C ILE A 50 1.95 30.96 -1.76
N PRO A 51 1.41 31.84 -0.90
CA PRO A 51 1.95 33.18 -0.69
C PRO A 51 3.44 33.18 -0.31
N ALA A 52 4.20 34.13 -0.84
CA ALA A 52 5.67 34.13 -0.70
C ALA A 52 6.15 34.32 0.76
N ASP A 53 5.39 35.02 1.59
CA ASP A 53 5.62 35.15 3.02
C ASP A 53 5.37 33.83 3.77
N ALA A 54 4.27 33.15 3.46
CA ALA A 54 3.99 31.81 3.99
C ALA A 54 5.09 30.81 3.59
N GLN A 55 5.54 30.85 2.33
CA GLN A 55 6.66 30.03 1.84
C GLN A 55 7.94 30.26 2.66
N ARG A 56 8.34 31.53 2.85
CA ARG A 56 9.51 31.88 3.67
C ARG A 56 9.36 31.42 5.12
N GLN A 57 8.17 31.54 5.68
CA GLN A 57 7.91 31.12 7.06
C GLN A 57 8.00 29.60 7.22
N ILE A 58 7.48 28.83 6.25
CA ILE A 58 7.61 27.36 6.21
C ILE A 58 9.08 26.97 6.17
N GLU A 59 9.87 27.57 5.27
CA GLU A 59 11.30 27.29 5.12
C GLU A 59 12.09 27.65 6.39
N ALA A 60 11.81 28.80 7.00
CA ALA A 60 12.42 29.22 8.27
C ALA A 60 12.08 28.30 9.46
N SER A 61 10.99 27.53 9.35
CA SER A 61 10.49 26.60 10.37
C SER A 61 10.93 25.15 10.12
N SER A 62 12.07 24.97 9.45
CA SER A 62 12.60 23.66 9.03
C SER A 62 11.56 22.84 8.26
N GLY A 63 10.76 23.53 7.44
CA GLY A 63 9.66 22.97 6.69
C GLY A 63 9.88 23.03 5.19
N LYS A 64 8.96 22.40 4.45
CA LYS A 64 8.91 22.46 2.99
C LYS A 64 7.47 22.37 2.51
N ALA A 65 7.18 23.14 1.48
CA ALA A 65 5.93 23.06 0.75
C ALA A 65 6.06 22.23 -0.52
N PHE A 66 5.07 21.37 -0.75
CA PHE A 66 4.87 20.59 -1.96
C PHE A 66 3.48 20.88 -2.52
N GLU A 67 3.22 20.46 -3.77
CA GLU A 67 1.92 20.70 -4.41
C GLU A 67 0.74 20.14 -3.62
N SER A 68 0.90 18.98 -2.97
CA SER A 68 -0.20 18.29 -2.28
C SER A 68 -0.14 18.33 -0.75
N PHE A 69 0.96 18.79 -0.15
CA PHE A 69 1.12 18.85 1.30
C PHE A 69 2.17 19.89 1.72
N VAL A 70 2.14 20.29 2.99
CA VAL A 70 3.18 21.09 3.65
C VAL A 70 3.57 20.39 4.94
N TYR A 71 4.83 20.49 5.35
CA TYR A 71 5.22 20.17 6.72
C TYR A 71 6.17 21.22 7.28
N CYS A 72 6.20 21.36 8.60
CA CYS A 72 7.22 22.09 9.34
C CYS A 72 7.56 21.38 10.65
N GLN A 73 8.75 21.63 11.19
CA GLN A 73 9.23 20.98 12.41
C GLN A 73 9.31 21.94 13.60
N THR A 74 9.55 23.24 13.35
CA THR A 74 9.99 24.18 14.40
C THR A 74 9.21 25.49 14.41
N LEU A 75 8.01 25.53 13.84
CA LEU A 75 7.20 26.75 13.74
C LEU A 75 6.85 27.28 15.14
N PRO A 76 7.05 28.57 15.47
CA PRO A 76 6.60 29.12 16.74
C PRO A 76 5.08 28.93 16.92
N LEU A 77 4.64 28.45 18.08
CA LEU A 77 3.21 28.16 18.32
C LEU A 77 2.32 29.39 18.11
N THR A 78 2.78 30.57 18.53
CA THR A 78 2.07 31.85 18.36
C THR A 78 1.80 32.20 16.90
N GLU A 79 2.56 31.62 15.97
CA GLU A 79 2.47 31.91 14.54
C GLU A 79 1.68 30.85 13.75
N PHE A 80 1.28 29.77 14.41
CA PHE A 80 0.59 28.65 13.77
C PHE A 80 -0.75 29.06 13.17
N GLU A 81 -1.62 29.72 13.93
CA GLU A 81 -2.97 30.07 13.44
C GLU A 81 -2.92 31.00 12.23
N ARG A 82 -2.00 31.97 12.22
CA ARG A 82 -1.80 32.89 11.09
C ARG A 82 -1.33 32.14 9.83
N LEU A 83 -0.33 31.26 9.98
CA LEU A 83 0.16 30.48 8.85
C LEU A 83 -0.92 29.51 8.34
N ALA A 84 -1.63 28.82 9.24
CA ALA A 84 -2.69 27.89 8.90
C ALA A 84 -3.85 28.59 8.18
N ALA A 85 -4.27 29.77 8.64
CA ALA A 85 -5.29 30.57 7.96
C ALA A 85 -4.84 31.00 6.56
N THR A 86 -3.57 31.40 6.39
CA THR A 86 -3.00 31.77 5.09
C THR A 86 -2.99 30.58 4.13
N LEU A 87 -2.54 29.42 4.60
CA LEU A 87 -2.50 28.17 3.85
C LEU A 87 -3.91 27.66 3.48
N ALA A 88 -4.91 27.89 4.33
CA ALA A 88 -6.30 27.55 4.05
C ALA A 88 -6.84 28.28 2.81
N THR A 89 -6.43 29.53 2.57
CA THR A 89 -6.86 30.31 1.39
C THR A 89 -6.41 29.69 0.06
N VAL A 90 -5.39 28.83 0.10
CA VAL A 90 -4.84 28.11 -1.05
C VAL A 90 -5.02 26.59 -0.91
N GLY A 91 -5.98 26.19 -0.07
CA GLY A 91 -6.53 24.84 0.00
C GLY A 91 -5.77 23.86 0.89
N TYR A 92 -4.84 24.31 1.73
CA TYR A 92 -4.14 23.44 2.67
C TYR A 92 -4.80 23.46 4.05
N ARG A 93 -5.14 22.27 4.54
CA ARG A 93 -5.73 22.03 5.86
C ARG A 93 -4.73 21.31 6.76
N PRO A 94 -4.51 21.76 8.01
CA PRO A 94 -3.72 21.00 8.97
C PRO A 94 -4.39 19.64 9.26
N ILE A 95 -3.61 18.57 9.25
CA ILE A 95 -4.05 17.20 9.59
C ILE A 95 -3.31 16.61 10.79
N CYS A 96 -2.21 17.25 11.20
CA CYS A 96 -1.43 16.90 12.37
C CYS A 96 -0.79 18.17 12.92
N VAL A 97 -0.97 18.44 14.21
CA VAL A 97 -0.46 19.66 14.87
C VAL A 97 0.02 19.32 16.27
N ARG A 98 1.34 19.42 16.47
CA ARG A 98 2.00 18.94 17.69
C ARG A 98 2.91 20.01 18.26
N PRO A 99 2.36 20.84 19.15
CA PRO A 99 3.19 21.73 19.94
C PRO A 99 4.09 20.95 20.88
N TYR A 100 5.27 21.50 21.14
CA TYR A 100 6.26 20.96 22.07
C TYR A 100 7.09 22.12 22.64
N LEU A 101 7.67 21.90 23.81
CA LEU A 101 8.56 22.86 24.45
C LEU A 101 10.01 22.62 23.99
N SER A 102 10.69 23.68 23.53
CA SER A 102 12.10 23.68 23.15
C SER A 102 12.82 24.78 23.92
N GLY A 103 13.51 24.40 25.00
CA GLY A 103 14.01 25.38 25.96
C GLY A 103 12.85 26.14 26.59
N THR A 104 12.79 27.46 26.37
CA THR A 104 11.70 28.34 26.84
C THR A 104 10.70 28.69 25.73
N GLN A 105 10.85 28.12 24.53
CA GLN A 105 10.01 28.44 23.37
C GLN A 105 9.06 27.30 23.04
N GLN A 106 7.77 27.61 22.95
CA GLN A 106 6.78 26.68 22.41
C GLN A 106 6.83 26.70 20.87
N ARG A 107 7.07 25.54 20.29
CA ARG A 107 7.16 25.32 18.84
C ARG A 107 6.17 24.25 18.42
N VAL A 108 5.94 24.10 17.13
CA VAL A 108 4.97 23.19 16.53
C VAL A 108 5.61 22.43 15.38
N ALA A 109 5.52 21.11 15.46
CA ALA A 109 5.65 20.23 14.30
C ALA A 109 4.26 20.01 13.71
N ALA A 110 4.08 20.25 12.42
CA ALA A 110 2.76 20.16 11.79
C ALA A 110 2.84 19.66 10.35
N VAL A 111 1.74 19.05 9.92
CA VAL A 111 1.49 18.60 8.55
C VAL A 111 0.17 19.18 8.06
N TRP A 112 0.17 19.66 6.82
CA TRP A 112 -1.02 20.06 6.09
C TRP A 112 -1.20 19.21 4.84
N GLU A 113 -2.45 18.93 4.50
CA GLU A 113 -2.86 18.31 3.25
C GLU A 113 -3.61 19.32 2.37
N ARG A 114 -3.42 19.27 1.05
CA ARG A 114 -4.07 20.18 0.10
C ARG A 114 -5.44 19.69 -0.40
N ASP A 115 -6.33 19.40 0.54
CA ASP A 115 -7.67 18.87 0.26
C ASP A 115 -8.79 19.91 0.29
N GLY A 116 -8.49 21.17 0.64
CA GLY A 116 -9.48 22.25 0.76
C GLY A 116 -10.46 22.08 1.93
N GLY A 117 -10.23 21.14 2.84
CA GLY A 117 -11.14 20.87 3.94
C GLY A 117 -11.13 21.99 4.99
N GLU A 118 -12.21 22.05 5.78
CA GLU A 118 -12.32 22.96 6.92
C GLU A 118 -11.65 22.39 8.17
N PHE A 119 -11.11 23.27 9.02
CA PHE A 119 -10.54 22.91 10.32
C PHE A 119 -10.84 23.92 11.41
N ARG A 120 -10.71 23.46 12.66
CA ARG A 120 -10.61 24.29 13.86
C ARG A 120 -9.39 23.86 14.66
N PHE A 121 -8.75 24.81 15.33
CA PHE A 121 -7.60 24.55 16.18
C PHE A 121 -7.71 25.39 17.45
N ARG A 122 -7.34 24.79 18.58
CA ARG A 122 -7.18 25.47 19.87
C ARG A 122 -5.99 24.86 20.60
N ALA A 123 -5.23 25.70 21.28
CA ALA A 123 -4.09 25.32 22.10
C ALA A 123 -4.13 26.05 23.45
N GLY A 124 -3.33 25.59 24.40
CA GLY A 124 -3.19 26.20 25.72
C GLY A 124 -4.32 25.88 26.68
N MET A 125 -5.06 24.79 26.43
CA MET A 125 -6.22 24.39 27.23
C MET A 125 -5.81 23.44 28.36
N SER A 126 -6.52 23.51 29.49
CA SER A 126 -6.50 22.44 30.49
C SER A 126 -7.18 21.17 29.93
N GLY A 127 -7.02 20.02 30.58
CA GLY A 127 -7.71 18.79 30.17
C GLY A 127 -9.23 18.87 30.27
N GLU A 128 -9.75 19.58 31.28
CA GLU A 128 -11.18 19.83 31.45
C GLU A 128 -11.73 20.72 30.32
N ASP A 129 -11.06 21.84 30.05
CA ASP A 129 -11.46 22.76 28.98
C ASP A 129 -11.38 22.10 27.59
N ALA A 130 -10.35 21.28 27.37
CA ALA A 130 -10.19 20.53 26.13
C ALA A 130 -11.31 19.50 25.93
N SER A 131 -11.70 18.78 26.99
CA SER A 131 -12.81 17.81 26.95
C SER A 131 -14.15 18.50 26.66
N GLU A 132 -14.40 19.64 27.32
CA GLU A 132 -15.63 20.40 27.11
C GLU A 132 -15.69 21.02 25.70
N MET A 133 -14.57 21.56 25.20
CA MET A 133 -14.47 22.09 23.84
C MET A 133 -14.72 21.01 22.78
N ASP A 134 -14.16 19.81 22.98
CA ASP A 134 -14.39 18.68 22.08
C ASP A 134 -15.88 18.31 22.02
N ARG A 135 -16.54 18.20 23.18
CA ARG A 135 -17.99 17.94 23.26
C ARG A 135 -18.81 18.99 22.50
N ILE A 136 -18.52 20.28 22.72
CA ILE A 136 -19.23 21.39 22.05
C ILE A 136 -19.05 21.34 20.53
N LEU A 137 -17.83 21.08 20.06
CA LEU A 137 -17.54 21.05 18.63
C LEU A 137 -18.07 19.77 17.96
N HIS A 138 -18.08 18.64 18.67
CA HIS A 138 -18.69 17.40 18.21
C HIS A 138 -20.20 17.56 17.98
N GLU A 139 -20.91 18.22 18.89
CA GLU A 139 -22.34 18.58 18.73
C GLU A 139 -22.59 19.49 17.51
N GLN A 140 -21.57 20.25 17.08
CA GLN A 140 -21.61 21.10 15.88
C GLN A 140 -21.14 20.38 14.60
N GLY A 141 -20.87 19.06 14.68
CA GLY A 141 -20.45 18.23 13.55
C GLY A 141 -18.96 18.33 13.20
N TRP A 142 -18.12 18.82 14.11
CA TRP A 142 -16.66 18.75 13.97
C TRP A 142 -16.13 17.45 14.56
N LEU A 143 -15.21 16.81 13.85
CA LEU A 143 -14.59 15.57 14.28
C LEU A 143 -13.16 15.85 14.76
N ILE A 144 -12.80 15.33 15.93
CA ILE A 144 -11.44 15.44 16.46
C ILE A 144 -10.45 14.69 15.55
N ALA A 145 -9.42 15.39 15.09
CA ALA A 145 -8.44 14.90 14.12
C ALA A 145 -7.09 14.55 14.75
N ASP A 146 -6.62 15.38 15.68
CA ASP A 146 -5.35 15.18 16.39
C ASP A 146 -5.42 15.84 17.78
N VAL A 147 -4.65 15.31 18.72
CA VAL A 147 -4.49 15.87 20.07
C VAL A 147 -3.02 15.89 20.44
N ALA A 148 -2.51 16.95 21.04
CA ALA A 148 -1.16 17.03 21.55
C ALA A 148 -1.16 17.58 22.96
N SER A 149 -0.17 17.17 23.74
CA SER A 149 0.10 17.74 25.05
C SER A 149 1.54 18.24 25.10
N TYR A 150 1.73 19.35 25.79
CA TYR A 150 3.00 20.04 25.93
C TYR A 150 3.02 20.85 27.23
N GLU A 151 4.22 21.17 27.71
CA GLU A 151 4.39 21.93 28.95
C GLU A 151 4.08 23.42 28.75
N ALA A 152 3.37 23.99 29.72
CA ALA A 152 3.31 25.44 29.90
C ALA A 152 4.70 26.01 30.21
N VAL A 153 4.97 27.24 29.76
CA VAL A 153 6.29 27.89 29.96
C VAL A 153 6.56 28.19 31.44
N ASP A 154 5.52 28.51 32.21
CA ASP A 154 5.67 29.12 33.54
C ASP A 154 5.51 28.15 34.72
N ASP A 155 4.73 27.06 34.59
CA ASP A 155 4.40 26.18 35.73
C ASP A 155 4.52 24.67 35.43
N ALA A 156 5.07 24.30 34.27
CA ALA A 156 5.22 22.92 33.81
C ALA A 156 3.91 22.09 33.81
N SER A 157 2.74 22.73 33.91
CA SER A 157 1.47 22.04 33.80
C SER A 157 1.23 21.54 32.36
N PRO A 158 0.59 20.38 32.18
CA PRO A 158 0.26 19.87 30.86
C PRO A 158 -0.84 20.73 30.23
N GLN A 159 -0.53 21.33 29.07
CA GLN A 159 -1.49 21.99 28.21
C GLN A 159 -1.85 21.09 27.03
N PHE A 160 -3.07 21.25 26.53
CA PHE A 160 -3.57 20.51 25.38
C PHE A 160 -3.79 21.41 24.17
N ALA A 161 -3.45 20.86 23.00
CA ALA A 161 -3.81 21.40 21.71
C ALA A 161 -4.62 20.37 20.93
N LEU A 162 -5.80 20.79 20.46
CA LEU A 162 -6.75 19.96 19.74
C LEU A 162 -6.95 20.52 18.34
N LEU A 163 -7.03 19.62 17.37
CA LEU A 163 -7.31 19.89 15.98
C LEU A 163 -8.59 19.17 15.59
N TRP A 164 -9.55 19.88 15.03
CA TRP A 164 -10.78 19.31 14.49
C TRP A 164 -10.88 19.53 12.99
N MET A 165 -11.61 18.64 12.33
CA MET A 165 -11.88 18.68 10.90
C MET A 165 -13.36 18.36 10.62
N ARG A 166 -13.79 18.59 9.38
CA ARG A 166 -15.01 17.97 8.84
C ARG A 166 -14.65 16.68 8.09
N SER A 167 -15.61 15.77 7.94
CA SER A 167 -15.47 14.35 7.47
C SER A 167 -14.76 14.12 6.11
N GLU A 168 -14.24 15.18 5.47
CA GLU A 168 -13.43 15.11 4.26
C GLU A 168 -11.95 14.87 4.62
N SER A 169 -11.53 13.61 4.62
CA SER A 169 -10.14 13.18 4.85
C SER A 169 -9.79 11.97 3.98
N LEU A 170 -8.49 11.65 3.90
CA LEU A 170 -7.96 10.43 3.28
C LEU A 170 -8.65 9.15 3.76
N PHE A 171 -9.13 9.17 5.00
CA PHE A 171 -9.90 8.08 5.60
C PHE A 171 -11.37 8.50 5.74
N PRO A 172 -12.34 7.66 5.31
CA PRO A 172 -13.75 7.95 5.51
C PRO A 172 -14.12 7.74 6.99
N VAL A 173 -14.08 8.83 7.76
CA VAL A 173 -14.42 8.88 9.19
C VAL A 173 -15.92 9.14 9.34
N ASP A 174 -16.62 8.19 9.94
CA ASP A 174 -18.05 8.32 10.25
C ASP A 174 -18.27 9.04 11.59
N ASP A 175 -17.37 8.83 12.56
CA ASP A 175 -17.41 9.48 13.88
C ASP A 175 -16.02 9.53 14.51
N ALA A 176 -15.80 10.42 15.47
CA ALA A 176 -14.55 10.55 16.21
C ALA A 176 -14.82 10.94 17.67
N THR A 177 -13.98 10.45 18.59
CA THR A 177 -14.11 10.72 20.02
C THR A 177 -12.75 10.91 20.66
N LEU A 178 -12.74 11.67 21.75
CA LEU A 178 -11.58 11.91 22.60
C LEU A 178 -11.85 11.43 24.02
N TYR A 179 -10.83 10.85 24.66
CA TYR A 179 -10.72 10.85 26.13
C TYR A 179 -9.36 11.41 26.53
N LEU A 180 -9.33 12.14 27.64
CA LEU A 180 -8.15 12.86 28.13
C LEU A 180 -7.84 12.45 29.57
N GLN A 181 -6.54 12.31 29.85
CA GLN A 181 -5.98 12.14 31.19
C GLN A 181 -6.64 11.04 32.05
N ILE A 182 -6.90 9.87 31.45
CA ILE A 182 -7.48 8.72 32.16
C ILE A 182 -6.38 7.96 32.90
N SER A 183 -6.58 7.66 34.19
CA SER A 183 -5.60 6.90 34.98
C SER A 183 -5.44 5.47 34.46
N GLU A 184 -4.29 4.85 34.73
CA GLU A 184 -4.04 3.42 34.43
C GLU A 184 -5.20 2.51 34.87
N ASP A 185 -5.64 2.64 36.13
CA ASP A 185 -6.65 1.77 36.73
C ASP A 185 -8.02 1.84 36.04
N SER A 186 -8.33 2.97 35.39
CA SER A 186 -9.61 3.18 34.70
C SER A 186 -9.48 3.15 33.18
N HIS A 187 -8.28 3.00 32.62
CA HIS A 187 -8.06 3.17 31.18
C HIS A 187 -8.87 2.18 30.32
N ALA A 188 -8.96 0.93 30.76
CA ALA A 188 -9.73 -0.12 30.07
C ALA A 188 -11.21 0.22 29.92
N ASP A 189 -11.80 0.89 30.92
CA ASP A 189 -13.21 1.26 30.93
C ASP A 189 -13.56 2.30 29.84
N TYR A 190 -12.56 3.01 29.33
CA TYR A 190 -12.75 4.00 28.26
C TYR A 190 -12.53 3.42 26.87
N TRP A 191 -11.45 2.66 26.64
CA TRP A 191 -11.16 2.17 25.29
C TRP A 191 -11.95 0.92 24.91
N GLN A 192 -12.28 0.04 25.87
CA GLN A 192 -12.94 -1.22 25.55
C GLN A 192 -14.36 -1.03 24.98
N PRO A 193 -15.25 -0.20 25.57
CA PRO A 193 -16.57 0.05 24.98
C PRO A 193 -16.49 0.74 23.61
N LEU A 194 -15.46 1.56 23.39
CA LEU A 194 -15.22 2.20 22.10
C LEU A 194 -14.84 1.18 21.02
N ASN A 195 -14.01 0.19 21.35
CA ASN A 195 -13.70 -0.92 20.44
C ASN A 195 -14.95 -1.72 20.05
N GLU A 196 -15.81 -2.05 21.02
CA GLU A 196 -17.07 -2.77 20.78
C GLU A 196 -18.00 -1.98 19.84
N ARG A 197 -17.92 -0.64 19.86
CA ARG A 197 -18.66 0.27 18.97
C ARG A 197 -17.98 0.53 17.62
N GLY A 198 -16.82 -0.08 17.38
CA GLY A 198 -16.06 0.02 16.12
C GLY A 198 -15.07 1.19 16.03
N PHE A 199 -14.73 1.83 17.14
CA PHE A 199 -13.70 2.87 17.18
C PHE A 199 -12.30 2.26 17.28
N VAL A 200 -11.38 2.78 16.46
CA VAL A 200 -9.96 2.40 16.46
C VAL A 200 -9.09 3.60 16.86
N PRO A 201 -7.92 3.39 17.48
CA PRO A 201 -7.08 4.51 17.88
C PRO A 201 -6.51 5.20 16.64
N ARG A 202 -6.58 6.54 16.64
CA ARG A 202 -5.94 7.43 15.67
C ARG A 202 -4.66 8.03 16.24
N THR A 203 -4.67 8.41 17.51
CA THR A 203 -3.53 9.00 18.22
C THR A 203 -3.60 8.56 19.67
N ASN A 204 -2.47 8.12 20.21
CA ASN A 204 -2.33 7.72 21.60
C ASN A 204 -1.22 8.55 22.25
N LEU A 205 -1.48 9.01 23.47
CA LEU A 205 -0.53 9.72 24.31
C LEU A 205 -0.56 9.08 25.70
N LYS A 206 0.62 8.72 26.20
CA LYS A 206 0.84 8.37 27.59
C LYS A 206 1.81 9.38 28.19
N LEU A 207 1.38 10.00 29.27
CA LEU A 207 2.17 10.97 30.01
C LEU A 207 2.18 10.57 31.48
N ASN A 208 3.16 11.07 32.22
CA ASN A 208 3.17 10.92 33.67
C ASN A 208 2.73 12.22 34.31
N ASP A 209 1.93 12.10 35.36
CA ASP A 209 1.58 13.21 36.22
C ASP A 209 2.83 13.84 36.84
N VAL A 210 2.87 15.18 36.89
CA VAL A 210 4.05 15.92 37.35
C VAL A 210 4.29 15.68 38.85
N GLU A 211 3.23 15.56 39.64
CA GLU A 211 3.31 15.41 41.10
C GLU A 211 3.39 13.95 41.54
N THR A 212 2.46 13.12 41.05
CA THR A 212 2.29 11.73 41.49
C THR A 212 3.12 10.74 40.69
N ARG A 213 3.68 11.15 39.54
CA ARG A 213 4.39 10.29 38.57
C ARG A 213 3.57 9.12 38.04
N GLN A 214 2.26 9.10 38.29
CA GLN A 214 1.36 8.07 37.77
C GLN A 214 1.06 8.31 36.29
N PRO A 215 0.95 7.25 35.47
CA PRO A 215 0.64 7.41 34.06
C PRO A 215 -0.82 7.78 33.83
N PHE A 216 -1.03 8.67 32.87
CA PHE A 216 -2.33 9.07 32.36
C PHE A 216 -2.38 8.90 30.84
N TYR A 217 -3.54 8.48 30.37
CA TYR A 217 -3.79 8.04 29.00
C TYR A 217 -4.75 8.99 28.30
N THR A 218 -4.39 9.36 27.08
CA THR A 218 -5.19 10.22 26.20
C THR A 218 -5.25 9.58 24.81
N SER A 219 -6.44 9.51 24.20
CA SER A 219 -6.61 8.91 22.88
C SER A 219 -7.64 9.65 22.04
N VAL A 220 -7.26 9.93 20.80
CA VAL A 220 -8.23 10.21 19.73
C VAL A 220 -8.56 8.87 19.09
N ARG A 221 -9.85 8.55 18.98
CA ARG A 221 -10.32 7.34 18.31
C ARG A 221 -11.30 7.68 17.21
N TRP A 222 -11.16 7.02 16.08
CA TRP A 222 -12.01 7.20 14.91
C TRP A 222 -12.85 5.96 14.68
N LYS A 223 -14.10 6.18 14.25
CA LYS A 223 -14.96 5.15 13.67
C LYS A 223 -14.90 5.27 12.16
N LEU A 224 -14.38 4.24 11.51
CA LEU A 224 -14.17 4.20 10.07
C LEU A 224 -15.19 3.30 9.39
N ARG A 225 -15.59 3.63 8.15
CA ARG A 225 -16.48 2.77 7.36
C ARG A 225 -15.96 1.34 7.19
N SER A 226 -14.64 1.19 7.07
CA SER A 226 -13.99 -0.10 6.82
C SER A 226 -13.79 -0.99 8.06
N HIS A 227 -13.96 -0.45 9.27
CA HIS A 227 -13.79 -1.17 10.56
C HIS A 227 -12.51 -2.02 10.64
N PRO A 228 -11.30 -1.42 10.51
CA PRO A 228 -10.06 -2.18 10.56
C PRO A 228 -9.77 -2.73 11.96
N THR A 229 -8.98 -3.79 12.04
CA THR A 229 -8.31 -4.17 13.29
C THR A 229 -7.05 -3.32 13.47
N TYR A 230 -6.61 -3.17 14.71
CA TYR A 230 -5.46 -2.34 15.03
C TYR A 230 -4.44 -3.04 15.94
N VAL A 231 -3.23 -2.49 15.96
CA VAL A 231 -2.22 -2.62 17.01
C VAL A 231 -1.80 -1.21 17.38
N ASP A 232 -1.48 -0.96 18.64
CA ASP A 232 -0.99 0.33 19.11
C ASP A 232 0.21 0.19 20.05
N ALA A 233 0.85 1.33 20.31
CA ALA A 233 1.94 1.55 21.23
C ALA A 233 1.63 2.84 21.99
N TRP A 234 1.89 2.83 23.30
CA TRP A 234 1.62 3.96 24.18
C TRP A 234 2.90 4.66 24.63
N ASP A 235 3.93 3.87 24.93
CA ASP A 235 5.25 4.31 25.38
C ASP A 235 6.33 3.24 25.14
N ASP A 236 6.29 2.61 23.97
CA ASP A 236 7.19 1.50 23.60
C ASP A 236 8.65 1.96 23.44
N PHE A 237 9.59 1.04 23.61
CA PHE A 237 10.98 1.24 23.22
C PHE A 237 11.16 1.07 21.70
N LEU A 238 12.25 1.61 21.16
CA LEU A 238 12.54 1.57 19.71
C LEU A 238 12.43 0.16 19.12
N GLN A 239 12.98 -0.85 19.79
CA GLN A 239 12.98 -2.23 19.30
C GLN A 239 11.56 -2.83 19.16
N ASP A 240 10.70 -2.58 20.15
CA ASP A 240 9.31 -3.06 20.14
C ASP A 240 8.48 -2.31 19.10
N TYR A 241 8.74 -1.01 18.95
CA TYR A 241 8.14 -0.17 17.92
C TYR A 241 8.54 -0.60 16.50
N GLU A 242 9.83 -0.86 16.26
CA GLU A 242 10.35 -1.30 14.95
C GLU A 242 9.76 -2.66 14.54
N THR A 243 9.57 -3.56 15.51
CA THR A 243 8.92 -4.86 15.28
C THR A 243 7.49 -4.67 14.76
N LYS A 244 6.74 -3.71 15.29
CA LYS A 244 5.38 -3.37 14.82
C LYS A 244 5.41 -2.73 13.42
N CYS A 245 6.42 -1.91 13.12
CA CYS A 245 6.62 -1.29 11.81
C CYS A 245 6.88 -2.30 10.68
N GLY A 246 7.51 -3.44 11.00
CA GLY A 246 7.74 -4.53 10.04
C GLY A 246 6.51 -5.38 9.70
N SER A 247 5.35 -5.12 10.30
CA SER A 247 4.13 -5.88 10.06
C SER A 247 3.45 -5.49 8.73
N HIS A 248 2.55 -6.34 8.21
CA HIS A 248 1.72 -6.04 7.03
C HIS A 248 0.67 -4.93 7.27
N ARG A 249 0.72 -4.25 8.41
CA ARG A 249 -0.21 -3.18 8.80
C ARG A 249 0.28 -1.83 8.29
N THR A 250 -0.64 -0.88 8.22
CA THR A 250 -0.34 0.50 7.85
C THR A 250 -0.24 1.31 9.12
N GLN A 251 0.94 1.88 9.38
CA GLN A 251 1.10 2.85 10.45
C GLN A 251 0.35 4.13 10.10
N ILE A 252 -0.43 4.64 11.04
CA ILE A 252 -1.24 5.85 10.87
C ILE A 252 -0.83 6.97 11.82
N ASP A 253 -0.04 6.66 12.85
CA ASP A 253 0.49 7.65 13.77
C ASP A 253 1.83 7.24 14.38
N VAL A 254 2.63 8.23 14.73
CA VAL A 254 3.84 8.09 15.54
C VAL A 254 3.92 9.25 16.52
N ARG A 255 4.42 9.06 17.73
CA ARG A 255 4.66 10.10 18.73
C ARG A 255 6.00 9.83 19.39
N LEU A 256 6.79 10.88 19.61
CA LEU A 256 7.94 10.81 20.51
C LEU A 256 7.49 11.23 21.89
N GLY A 257 7.66 10.35 22.87
CA GLY A 257 7.56 10.70 24.27
C GLY A 257 8.91 11.20 24.81
N PRO A 258 8.90 11.93 25.94
CA PRO A 258 10.12 12.30 26.62
C PRO A 258 10.92 11.04 27.06
N GLU A 259 12.21 11.25 27.30
CA GLU A 259 13.16 10.22 27.75
C GLU A 259 12.66 9.47 29.00
N ARG A 260 12.87 8.15 29.03
CA ARG A 260 12.83 7.37 30.29
C ARG A 260 14.20 7.44 30.96
N GLU A 261 14.22 7.86 32.23
CA GLU A 261 15.41 8.08 33.08
C GLU A 261 16.45 6.94 33.05
N GLU A 262 16.08 5.72 32.63
CA GLU A 262 16.95 4.53 32.63
C GLU A 262 17.63 4.21 31.29
N SER A 263 17.22 4.78 30.14
CA SER A 263 17.67 4.28 28.81
C SER A 263 18.38 5.29 27.91
N GLY A 264 18.24 6.60 28.13
CA GLY A 264 18.78 7.59 27.18
C GLY A 264 18.05 7.66 25.83
N THR A 265 16.98 6.88 25.64
CA THR A 265 16.27 6.74 24.36
C THR A 265 14.85 7.28 24.41
N ALA A 266 14.36 7.77 23.27
CA ALA A 266 12.97 8.21 23.14
C ALA A 266 12.00 7.04 23.31
N SER A 267 10.85 7.32 23.92
CA SER A 267 9.70 6.41 23.93
C SER A 267 8.79 6.70 22.74
N PHE A 268 8.02 5.69 22.31
CA PHE A 268 7.19 5.77 21.11
C PHE A 268 5.72 5.49 21.42
N GLY A 269 4.87 6.45 21.06
CA GLY A 269 3.46 6.20 20.81
C GLY A 269 3.26 5.89 19.32
N GLY A 270 2.30 5.03 18.99
CA GLY A 270 2.00 4.71 17.61
C GLY A 270 0.72 3.92 17.43
N CYS A 271 0.16 3.96 16.24
CA CYS A 271 -1.05 3.22 15.89
C CYS A 271 -0.91 2.62 14.48
N TRP A 272 -1.36 1.39 14.30
CA TRP A 272 -1.31 0.65 13.04
C TRP A 272 -2.65 -0.02 12.74
N TRP A 273 -3.15 0.16 11.53
CA TRP A 273 -4.41 -0.45 11.06
C TRP A 273 -4.15 -1.51 9.99
N ASN A 274 -4.99 -2.56 9.92
CA ASN A 274 -4.97 -3.49 8.80
C ASN A 274 -5.89 -3.01 7.66
N GLY A 275 -5.76 -3.65 6.48
CA GLY A 275 -6.76 -3.52 5.41
C GLY A 275 -6.89 -2.10 4.82
N THR A 276 -5.93 -1.21 5.06
CA THR A 276 -5.96 0.11 4.44
C THR A 276 -5.53 0.02 2.96
N MET A 277 -6.01 0.97 2.17
CA MET A 277 -5.64 1.14 0.75
C MET A 277 -4.25 1.74 0.59
N TYR A 278 -3.49 1.91 1.68
CA TYR A 278 -2.21 2.58 1.71
C TYR A 278 -1.12 1.66 2.26
N GLU A 279 0.10 1.88 1.82
CA GLU A 279 1.30 1.43 2.50
C GLU A 279 1.88 2.60 3.29
N SER A 280 2.50 2.28 4.42
CA SER A 280 3.13 3.27 5.29
C SER A 280 4.63 3.08 5.32
N ARG A 281 5.35 4.19 5.47
CA ARG A 281 6.76 4.21 5.82
C ARG A 281 7.01 5.22 6.92
N ALA A 282 7.73 4.82 7.97
CA ALA A 282 8.16 5.71 9.02
C ALA A 282 9.57 6.25 8.73
N VAL A 283 9.84 7.47 9.19
CA VAL A 283 11.21 7.96 9.40
C VAL A 283 11.53 7.66 10.86
N PRO A 284 12.58 6.89 11.20
CA PRO A 284 12.98 6.70 12.60
C PRO A 284 13.36 8.04 13.24
N PRO A 285 13.50 8.15 14.56
CA PRO A 285 13.96 9.40 15.17
C PRO A 285 15.36 9.75 14.68
N THR A 286 15.51 10.94 14.12
CA THR A 286 16.79 11.49 13.69
C THR A 286 16.89 12.95 14.08
N SER A 287 18.03 13.60 13.82
CA SER A 287 18.12 15.06 13.86
C SER A 287 17.11 15.72 12.90
N LEU A 288 16.78 16.99 13.12
CA LEU A 288 15.85 17.74 12.27
C LEU A 288 16.32 17.86 10.81
N ASP A 289 17.64 17.97 10.60
CA ASP A 289 18.23 18.09 9.26
C ASP A 289 18.18 16.75 8.51
N GLU A 290 18.52 15.65 9.19
CA GLU A 290 18.42 14.31 8.63
C GLU A 290 16.97 13.92 8.35
N HIS A 291 16.05 14.27 9.25
CA HIS A 291 14.62 14.08 9.05
C HIS A 291 14.15 14.81 7.80
N SER A 292 14.58 16.07 7.62
CA SER A 292 14.28 16.87 6.42
C SER A 292 14.80 16.24 5.13
N ILE A 293 15.95 15.56 5.16
CA ILE A 293 16.48 14.82 4.00
C ILE A 293 15.55 13.65 3.68
N ARG A 294 15.20 12.83 4.68
CA ARG A 294 14.29 11.69 4.51
C ARG A 294 12.91 12.09 4.02
N CYS A 295 12.36 13.19 4.52
CA CYS A 295 11.09 13.73 4.03
C CYS A 295 11.12 14.04 2.53
N ARG A 296 12.22 14.58 2.02
CA ARG A 296 12.37 14.87 0.58
C ARG A 296 12.52 13.60 -0.25
N GLU A 297 13.24 12.60 0.25
CA GLU A 297 13.35 11.29 -0.40
C GLU A 297 11.98 10.61 -0.53
N TYR A 298 11.22 10.55 0.58
CA TYR A 298 9.90 9.92 0.57
C TYR A 298 8.90 10.68 -0.30
N ALA A 299 8.95 12.02 -0.30
CA ALA A 299 8.15 12.84 -1.21
C ALA A 299 8.46 12.54 -2.69
N ALA A 300 9.74 12.37 -3.04
CA ALA A 300 10.16 12.02 -4.40
C ALA A 300 9.70 10.61 -4.82
N GLU A 301 9.54 9.70 -3.86
CA GLU A 301 8.95 8.36 -4.07
C GLU A 301 7.41 8.35 -4.11
N GLY A 302 6.76 9.52 -4.03
CA GLY A 302 5.32 9.67 -4.11
C GLY A 302 4.58 9.45 -2.79
N PHE A 303 5.29 9.40 -1.66
CA PHE A 303 4.66 9.37 -0.35
C PHE A 303 4.20 10.76 0.10
N ARG A 304 3.17 10.80 0.95
CA ARG A 304 2.69 12.02 1.63
C ARG A 304 2.72 11.83 3.15
N PRO A 305 3.15 12.85 3.93
CA PRO A 305 3.19 12.74 5.38
C PRO A 305 1.77 12.81 5.95
N ILE A 306 1.53 12.07 7.03
CA ILE A 306 0.25 12.08 7.76
C ILE A 306 0.42 12.36 9.25
N SER A 307 1.64 12.23 9.76
CA SER A 307 1.98 12.37 11.17
C SER A 307 3.45 12.79 11.27
N ILE A 308 3.74 13.76 12.13
CA ILE A 308 5.10 14.24 12.41
C ILE A 308 5.21 14.50 13.90
N SER A 309 6.30 14.11 14.55
CA SER A 309 6.53 14.40 15.98
C SER A 309 7.93 14.94 16.17
N VAL A 310 8.06 15.96 17.01
CA VAL A 310 9.35 16.48 17.47
C VAL A 310 9.35 16.50 18.99
N ALA A 311 10.44 16.02 19.59
CA ALA A 311 10.64 16.07 21.04
C ALA A 311 12.13 16.26 21.36
N GLY A 312 12.43 16.81 22.53
CA GLY A 312 13.78 16.78 23.09
C GLY A 312 14.05 15.41 23.71
N VAL A 313 15.10 14.74 23.24
CA VAL A 313 15.46 13.36 23.64
C VAL A 313 16.84 13.37 24.31
N GLY A 314 16.99 12.56 25.36
CA GLY A 314 18.23 12.44 26.13
C GLY A 314 18.43 13.60 27.12
N ALA A 315 19.43 13.43 27.99
CA ALA A 315 19.77 14.41 29.03
C ALA A 315 20.00 15.83 28.49
N ASP A 316 20.56 15.95 27.28
CA ASP A 316 20.83 17.23 26.61
C ASP A 316 19.59 17.81 25.89
N ARG A 317 18.44 17.13 25.94
CA ARG A 317 17.18 17.49 25.27
C ARG A 317 17.38 17.82 23.78
N MET A 318 18.22 17.04 23.10
CA MET A 318 18.49 17.22 21.68
C MET A 318 17.22 16.94 20.89
N LEU A 319 16.84 17.88 20.01
CA LEU A 319 15.62 17.74 19.22
C LEU A 319 15.77 16.60 18.21
N GLN A 320 14.86 15.66 18.30
CA GLN A 320 14.68 14.60 17.31
C GLN A 320 13.32 14.72 16.65
N ALA A 321 13.26 14.34 15.38
CA ALA A 321 12.04 14.29 14.60
C ALA A 321 11.78 12.89 14.05
N THR A 322 10.51 12.51 14.00
CA THR A 322 10.01 11.29 13.34
C THR A 322 8.72 11.63 12.59
N SER A 323 8.35 10.81 11.62
CA SER A 323 7.12 11.01 10.85
C SER A 323 6.64 9.72 10.20
N VAL A 324 5.35 9.64 9.93
CA VAL A 324 4.73 8.57 9.15
C VAL A 324 4.23 9.12 7.83
N TRP A 325 4.51 8.36 6.79
CA TRP A 325 4.23 8.70 5.40
C TRP A 325 3.41 7.59 4.77
N LEU A 326 2.40 7.95 3.99
CA LEU A 326 1.57 7.00 3.25
C LEU A 326 1.83 7.08 1.75
N ARG A 327 1.51 6.01 1.05
CA ARG A 327 1.35 5.97 -0.41
C ARG A 327 0.24 4.98 -0.77
N PRO A 328 -0.61 5.24 -1.77
CA PRO A 328 -1.63 4.29 -2.21
C PRO A 328 -1.00 2.96 -2.61
N ARG A 329 -1.62 1.85 -2.21
CA ARG A 329 -1.26 0.53 -2.73
C ARG A 329 -1.81 0.39 -4.14
N ILE A 330 -1.06 -0.29 -4.98
CA ILE A 330 -1.61 -0.84 -6.21
C ILE A 330 -2.56 -1.97 -5.78
N LEU A 331 -3.85 -1.83 -6.12
CA LEU A 331 -4.84 -2.84 -5.79
C LEU A 331 -4.76 -3.99 -6.79
N LEU A 332 -4.97 -5.22 -6.31
CA LEU A 332 -5.06 -6.40 -7.17
C LEU A 332 -6.07 -6.21 -8.31
N GLU A 333 -7.20 -5.53 -8.05
CA GLU A 333 -8.19 -5.22 -9.06
C GLU A 333 -7.64 -4.30 -10.17
N GLN A 334 -6.81 -3.31 -9.83
CA GLN A 334 -6.17 -2.43 -10.81
C GLN A 334 -5.17 -3.19 -11.69
N GLU A 335 -4.40 -4.10 -11.08
CA GLU A 335 -3.50 -4.99 -11.82
C GLU A 335 -4.28 -5.92 -12.74
N ASP A 336 -5.37 -6.52 -12.26
CA ASP A 336 -6.23 -7.42 -13.03
C ASP A 336 -6.91 -6.70 -14.21
N LEU A 337 -7.41 -5.48 -13.99
CA LEU A 337 -7.98 -4.65 -15.05
C LEU A 337 -6.93 -4.30 -16.11
N LEU A 338 -5.73 -3.89 -15.69
CA LEU A 338 -4.63 -3.62 -16.61
C LEU A 338 -4.24 -4.88 -17.40
N ALA A 339 -4.08 -6.01 -16.73
CA ALA A 339 -3.75 -7.30 -17.35
C ALA A 339 -4.82 -7.71 -18.39
N SER A 340 -6.10 -7.48 -18.10
CA SER A 340 -7.20 -7.72 -19.04
C SER A 340 -7.14 -6.82 -20.28
N ARG A 341 -6.88 -5.51 -20.11
CA ARG A 341 -6.70 -4.57 -21.24
C ARG A 341 -5.47 -4.91 -22.08
N GLN A 342 -4.36 -5.28 -21.45
CA GLN A 342 -3.13 -5.70 -22.10
C GLN A 342 -3.32 -7.00 -22.89
N ALA A 343 -4.08 -7.97 -22.36
CA ALA A 343 -4.42 -9.19 -23.09
C ALA A 343 -5.27 -8.89 -24.34
N ASN A 344 -6.18 -7.92 -24.26
CA ASN A 344 -6.93 -7.44 -25.42
C ASN A 344 -6.01 -6.76 -26.46
N ALA A 345 -5.02 -5.98 -26.03
CA ALA A 345 -4.03 -5.34 -26.92
C ALA A 345 -3.18 -6.37 -27.64
N ALA A 346 -2.66 -7.34 -26.89
CA ALA A 346 -1.91 -8.46 -27.42
C ALA A 346 -2.71 -9.24 -28.47
N LEU A 347 -3.97 -9.60 -28.18
CA LEU A 347 -4.83 -10.29 -29.14
C LEU A 347 -5.04 -9.46 -30.44
N LEU A 348 -5.29 -8.15 -30.31
CA LEU A 348 -5.45 -7.28 -31.48
C LEU A 348 -4.16 -7.14 -32.30
N LEU A 349 -2.98 -7.13 -31.66
CA LEU A 349 -1.69 -7.18 -32.35
C LEU A 349 -1.54 -8.46 -33.16
N VAL A 350 -1.88 -9.62 -32.57
CA VAL A 350 -1.90 -10.90 -33.28
C VAL A 350 -2.82 -10.84 -34.51
N LEU A 351 -4.03 -10.33 -34.36
CA LEU A 351 -5.01 -10.20 -35.46
C LEU A 351 -4.60 -9.21 -36.56
N LEU A 352 -3.76 -8.24 -36.22
CA LEU A 352 -3.16 -7.29 -37.16
C LEU A 352 -1.86 -7.83 -37.78
N GLY A 353 -1.40 -9.04 -37.41
CA GLY A 353 -0.19 -9.66 -37.95
C GLY A 353 1.10 -9.17 -37.28
N HIS A 354 1.02 -8.64 -36.06
CA HIS A 354 2.15 -8.20 -35.23
C HIS A 354 2.32 -9.13 -34.02
N SER A 355 2.44 -10.43 -34.29
CA SER A 355 2.42 -11.47 -33.27
C SER A 355 3.73 -11.67 -32.52
N ASP A 356 4.87 -11.33 -33.13
CA ASP A 356 6.21 -11.60 -32.57
C ASP A 356 6.44 -10.92 -31.21
N GLU A 357 5.81 -9.76 -31.00
CA GLU A 357 5.87 -9.01 -29.74
C GLU A 357 4.99 -9.62 -28.63
N VAL A 358 4.06 -10.51 -29.00
CA VAL A 358 3.07 -11.09 -28.09
C VAL A 358 3.56 -12.42 -27.52
N TRP A 359 4.30 -13.19 -28.30
CA TRP A 359 4.80 -14.51 -27.91
C TRP A 359 5.63 -14.52 -26.62
N PRO A 360 6.54 -13.56 -26.36
CA PRO A 360 7.26 -13.50 -25.10
C PRO A 360 6.35 -13.30 -23.87
N LEU A 361 5.16 -12.72 -24.04
CA LEU A 361 4.17 -12.54 -22.95
C LEU A 361 3.51 -13.86 -22.53
N LEU A 362 3.66 -14.92 -23.33
CA LEU A 362 3.29 -16.29 -22.98
C LEU A 362 4.45 -17.04 -22.28
N SER A 363 5.49 -16.37 -21.82
CA SER A 363 6.45 -16.99 -20.90
C SER A 363 5.93 -16.97 -19.45
N ARG A 364 6.43 -17.87 -18.60
CA ARG A 364 6.00 -17.95 -17.18
C ARG A 364 6.48 -16.76 -16.33
N SER A 365 7.51 -16.05 -16.78
CA SER A 365 8.21 -14.99 -16.01
C SER A 365 7.71 -13.57 -16.30
N ALA A 366 6.90 -13.35 -17.35
CA ALA A 366 6.64 -12.00 -17.84
C ALA A 366 5.59 -11.20 -17.04
N ARG A 367 4.51 -11.83 -16.54
CA ARG A 367 3.42 -11.28 -15.68
C ARG A 367 2.32 -12.36 -15.53
N PRO A 368 2.15 -13.04 -14.38
CA PRO A 368 1.25 -14.19 -14.25
C PRO A 368 -0.24 -13.93 -14.60
N GLN A 369 -0.79 -12.79 -14.21
CA GLN A 369 -2.17 -12.39 -14.49
C GLN A 369 -2.38 -12.16 -16.00
N LEU A 370 -1.51 -11.37 -16.64
CA LEU A 370 -1.55 -11.09 -18.08
C LEU A 370 -1.51 -12.38 -18.92
N ARG A 371 -0.61 -13.31 -18.56
CA ARG A 371 -0.52 -14.62 -19.22
C ARG A 371 -1.85 -15.36 -19.17
N THR A 372 -2.49 -15.40 -18.00
CA THR A 372 -3.77 -16.09 -17.79
C THR A 372 -4.88 -15.48 -18.65
N TYR A 373 -5.00 -14.15 -18.65
CA TYR A 373 -5.95 -13.44 -19.50
C TYR A 373 -5.68 -13.70 -20.99
N LEU A 374 -4.41 -13.65 -21.42
CA LEU A 374 -4.04 -13.84 -22.82
C LEU A 374 -4.37 -15.26 -23.34
N ILE A 375 -4.07 -16.31 -22.57
CA ILE A 375 -4.48 -17.69 -22.89
C ILE A 375 -6.01 -17.76 -23.03
N ARG A 376 -6.75 -17.15 -22.09
CA ARG A 376 -8.22 -17.09 -22.16
C ARG A 376 -8.72 -16.35 -23.40
N ARG A 377 -8.05 -15.28 -23.84
CA ARG A 377 -8.43 -14.53 -25.05
C ARG A 377 -8.16 -15.31 -26.33
N PHE A 378 -7.07 -16.05 -26.39
CA PHE A 378 -6.79 -16.96 -27.49
C PHE A 378 -7.79 -18.13 -27.58
N SER A 379 -8.42 -18.51 -26.46
CA SER A 379 -9.48 -19.52 -26.46
C SER A 379 -10.87 -19.05 -26.88
N THR A 380 -11.11 -17.74 -27.00
CA THR A 380 -12.48 -17.19 -27.20
C THR A 380 -12.91 -17.01 -28.66
N HIS A 381 -12.46 -17.85 -29.59
CA HIS A 381 -12.71 -17.74 -31.06
C HIS A 381 -12.26 -16.42 -31.70
N ALA A 382 -11.62 -15.54 -30.93
CA ALA A 382 -11.21 -14.24 -31.40
C ALA A 382 -9.87 -14.30 -32.15
N ALA A 383 -9.05 -15.34 -31.95
CA ALA A 383 -7.86 -15.61 -32.76
C ALA A 383 -8.14 -16.78 -33.73
N PRO A 384 -7.66 -16.74 -34.98
CA PRO A 384 -7.67 -17.91 -35.84
C PRO A 384 -6.77 -19.02 -35.27
N PRO A 385 -7.24 -20.27 -35.14
CA PRO A 385 -6.47 -21.38 -34.58
C PRO A 385 -5.20 -21.69 -35.38
N GLU A 386 -5.18 -21.34 -36.67
CA GLU A 386 -4.01 -21.47 -37.53
C GLU A 386 -2.82 -20.65 -37.03
N ILE A 387 -3.06 -19.47 -36.45
CA ILE A 387 -1.97 -18.63 -35.93
C ILE A 387 -1.30 -19.32 -34.73
N LEU A 388 -2.10 -19.90 -33.84
CA LEU A 388 -1.61 -20.63 -32.67
C LEU A 388 -0.87 -21.91 -33.09
N LEU A 389 -1.44 -22.67 -34.04
CA LEU A 389 -0.83 -23.88 -34.56
C LEU A 389 0.51 -23.59 -35.26
N ASN A 390 0.55 -22.60 -36.14
CA ASN A 390 1.78 -22.23 -36.85
C ASN A 390 2.90 -21.89 -35.86
N ARG A 391 2.58 -21.06 -34.85
CA ARG A 391 3.55 -20.71 -33.82
C ARG A 391 3.99 -21.91 -32.99
N LEU A 392 3.07 -22.79 -32.61
CA LEU A 392 3.38 -24.01 -31.87
C LEU A 392 4.31 -24.92 -32.68
N SER A 393 4.07 -25.05 -33.99
CA SER A 393 4.95 -25.82 -34.89
C SER A 393 6.36 -25.23 -34.96
N GLU A 394 6.49 -23.91 -35.09
CA GLU A 394 7.79 -23.21 -35.12
C GLU A 394 8.64 -23.51 -33.88
N ILE A 395 8.03 -23.44 -32.68
CA ILE A 395 8.76 -23.55 -31.41
C ILE A 395 8.82 -24.97 -30.85
N SER A 396 8.08 -25.92 -31.41
CA SER A 396 7.92 -27.30 -30.88
C SER A 396 9.22 -28.07 -30.69
N HIS A 397 10.30 -27.65 -31.36
CA HIS A 397 11.61 -28.28 -31.29
C HIS A 397 12.55 -27.66 -30.24
N ASN A 398 12.18 -26.52 -29.66
CA ASN A 398 13.04 -25.76 -28.74
C ASN A 398 12.44 -25.74 -27.32
N SER A 399 13.06 -26.49 -26.42
CA SER A 399 12.62 -26.62 -25.03
C SER A 399 12.69 -25.31 -24.24
N ALA A 400 13.45 -24.31 -24.70
CA ALA A 400 13.49 -22.98 -24.06
C ALA A 400 12.13 -22.27 -24.08
N HIS A 401 11.23 -22.64 -24.99
CA HIS A 401 9.89 -22.07 -25.11
C HIS A 401 8.81 -22.85 -24.33
N HIS A 402 9.18 -23.72 -23.39
CA HIS A 402 8.25 -24.58 -22.65
C HIS A 402 7.02 -23.84 -22.08
N GLY A 403 7.19 -22.64 -21.52
CA GLY A 403 6.05 -21.82 -21.05
C GLY A 403 5.13 -21.34 -22.17
N GLU A 404 5.68 -20.95 -23.31
CA GLU A 404 4.92 -20.54 -24.49
C GLU A 404 4.17 -21.74 -25.09
N THR A 405 4.85 -22.86 -25.26
CA THR A 405 4.30 -24.15 -25.72
C THR A 405 3.10 -24.58 -24.87
N GLN A 406 3.23 -24.55 -23.53
CA GLN A 406 2.11 -24.84 -22.61
C GLN A 406 0.91 -23.93 -22.88
N ALA A 407 1.14 -22.63 -23.06
CA ALA A 407 0.07 -21.65 -23.27
C ALA A 407 -0.68 -21.89 -24.58
N LEU A 408 0.04 -22.16 -25.66
CA LEU A 408 -0.54 -22.40 -26.99
C LEU A 408 -1.36 -23.70 -26.98
N LEU A 409 -0.87 -24.77 -26.34
CA LEU A 409 -1.60 -26.02 -26.16
C LEU A 409 -2.90 -25.79 -25.37
N VAL A 410 -2.84 -25.10 -24.23
CA VAL A 410 -4.04 -24.79 -23.43
C VAL A 410 -5.00 -23.88 -24.19
N GLY A 411 -4.50 -22.92 -24.98
CA GLY A 411 -5.32 -22.08 -25.85
C GLY A 411 -6.06 -22.88 -26.92
N LEU A 412 -5.37 -23.80 -27.60
CA LEU A 412 -5.92 -24.68 -28.63
C LEU A 412 -6.95 -25.68 -28.08
N ALA A 413 -6.72 -26.21 -26.87
CA ALA A 413 -7.62 -27.16 -26.20
C ALA A 413 -9.06 -26.63 -26.08
N ARG A 414 -9.23 -25.32 -25.98
CA ARG A 414 -10.52 -24.68 -25.77
C ARG A 414 -11.32 -24.40 -27.05
N TYR A 415 -10.75 -24.68 -28.22
CA TYR A 415 -11.53 -24.74 -29.46
C TYR A 415 -12.29 -26.06 -29.49
N HIS A 416 -13.55 -26.03 -29.89
CA HIS A 416 -14.29 -27.27 -30.14
C HIS A 416 -13.80 -27.91 -31.43
N ARG A 417 -13.39 -29.18 -31.34
CA ARG A 417 -12.89 -29.97 -32.48
C ARG A 417 -13.86 -29.98 -33.67
N SER A 418 -15.17 -29.93 -33.41
CA SER A 418 -16.24 -29.87 -34.43
C SER A 418 -16.20 -28.60 -35.28
N ASP A 419 -15.65 -27.51 -34.76
CA ASP A 419 -15.69 -26.19 -35.36
C ASP A 419 -14.43 -25.92 -36.21
N LEU A 420 -13.49 -26.86 -36.20
CA LEU A 420 -12.19 -26.77 -36.86
C LEU A 420 -12.16 -27.57 -38.15
N ARG A 421 -11.31 -27.14 -39.10
CA ARG A 421 -11.01 -27.92 -40.30
C ARG A 421 -10.30 -29.22 -39.92
N ALA A 422 -10.63 -30.31 -40.62
CA ALA A 422 -10.04 -31.62 -40.37
C ALA A 422 -8.50 -31.64 -40.44
N THR A 423 -7.90 -30.80 -41.30
CA THR A 423 -6.44 -30.64 -41.39
C THR A 423 -5.85 -30.07 -40.10
N ILE A 424 -6.42 -28.99 -39.57
CA ILE A 424 -5.98 -28.35 -38.32
C ILE A 424 -6.10 -29.34 -37.15
N VAL A 425 -7.22 -30.05 -37.07
CA VAL A 425 -7.43 -31.07 -36.02
C VAL A 425 -6.35 -32.13 -36.09
N LYS A 426 -6.07 -32.66 -37.28
CA LYS A 426 -5.03 -33.67 -37.49
C LYS A 426 -3.66 -33.16 -37.06
N ASP A 427 -3.30 -31.94 -37.45
CA ASP A 427 -1.98 -31.37 -37.19
C ASP A 427 -1.77 -31.09 -35.70
N VAL A 428 -2.79 -30.53 -35.02
CA VAL A 428 -2.76 -30.30 -33.56
C VAL A 428 -2.63 -31.63 -32.80
N LEU A 429 -3.43 -32.65 -33.14
CA LEU A 429 -3.35 -33.96 -32.48
C LEU A 429 -1.99 -34.64 -32.70
N SER A 430 -1.46 -34.56 -33.92
CA SER A 430 -0.13 -35.10 -34.24
C SER A 430 0.96 -34.43 -33.43
N LEU A 431 0.91 -33.10 -33.32
CA LEU A 431 1.90 -32.32 -32.59
C LEU A 431 1.79 -32.52 -31.08
N ALA A 432 0.59 -32.53 -30.51
CA ALA A 432 0.35 -32.78 -29.09
C ALA A 432 0.82 -34.18 -28.67
N SER A 433 0.51 -35.21 -29.46
CA SER A 433 0.99 -36.59 -29.20
C SER A 433 2.52 -36.71 -29.33
N LYS A 434 3.14 -35.97 -30.25
CA LYS A 434 4.61 -35.94 -30.35
C LYS A 434 5.23 -35.24 -29.14
N LEU A 435 4.73 -34.06 -28.77
CA LEU A 435 5.26 -33.27 -27.65
C LEU A 435 5.10 -34.00 -26.32
N HIS A 436 3.95 -34.62 -26.06
CA HIS A 436 3.72 -35.43 -24.85
C HIS A 436 4.74 -36.58 -24.69
N ARG A 437 5.29 -37.10 -25.78
CA ARG A 437 6.27 -38.20 -25.75
C ARG A 437 7.73 -37.75 -25.65
N THR A 438 8.03 -36.54 -26.13
CA THR A 438 9.40 -36.15 -26.46
C THR A 438 9.88 -34.88 -25.79
N HIS A 439 8.98 -34.08 -25.21
CA HIS A 439 9.33 -32.81 -24.62
C HIS A 439 9.93 -32.99 -23.20
N PRO A 440 11.01 -32.31 -22.81
CA PRO A 440 11.64 -32.54 -21.50
C PRO A 440 10.88 -31.91 -20.31
N ASP A 441 10.02 -30.93 -20.56
CA ASP A 441 9.25 -30.21 -19.52
C ASP A 441 7.93 -30.93 -19.18
N SER A 442 7.75 -31.29 -17.92
CA SER A 442 6.55 -31.98 -17.41
C SER A 442 5.27 -31.14 -17.49
N GLY A 443 5.38 -29.81 -17.46
CA GLY A 443 4.25 -28.92 -17.67
C GLY A 443 3.72 -28.96 -19.11
N VAL A 444 4.60 -29.15 -20.10
CA VAL A 444 4.18 -29.39 -21.50
C VAL A 444 3.46 -30.74 -21.63
N HIS A 445 3.88 -31.78 -20.90
CA HIS A 445 3.15 -33.05 -20.85
C HIS A 445 1.73 -32.85 -20.31
N GLY A 446 1.59 -32.17 -19.17
CA GLY A 446 0.28 -31.86 -18.60
C GLY A 446 -0.61 -31.02 -19.54
N ALA A 447 -0.04 -30.06 -20.27
CA ALA A 447 -0.79 -29.26 -21.25
C ALA A 447 -1.24 -30.10 -22.48
N CYS A 448 -0.41 -31.03 -22.94
CA CYS A 448 -0.78 -31.98 -24.01
C CYS A 448 -1.89 -32.91 -23.55
N GLU A 449 -1.78 -33.44 -22.32
CA GLU A 449 -2.80 -34.29 -21.72
C GLU A 449 -4.15 -33.58 -21.61
N TYR A 450 -4.13 -32.34 -21.11
CA TYR A 450 -5.32 -31.50 -21.05
C TYR A 450 -5.96 -31.33 -22.43
N LEU A 451 -5.19 -30.94 -23.46
CA LEU A 451 -5.70 -30.78 -24.83
C LEU A 451 -6.32 -32.08 -25.37
N LEU A 452 -5.61 -33.20 -25.25
CA LEU A 452 -6.06 -34.47 -25.79
C LEU A 452 -7.34 -34.97 -25.12
N ARG A 453 -7.50 -34.73 -23.81
CA ARG A 453 -8.73 -35.04 -23.07
C ARG A 453 -9.89 -34.13 -23.50
N GLU A 454 -9.68 -32.81 -23.59
CA GLU A 454 -10.71 -31.87 -24.04
C GLU A 454 -11.20 -32.16 -25.47
N TRP A 455 -10.35 -32.77 -26.31
CA TRP A 455 -10.69 -33.14 -27.68
C TRP A 455 -11.17 -34.59 -27.84
N ASP A 456 -11.50 -35.27 -26.73
CA ASP A 456 -11.94 -36.68 -26.68
C ASP A 456 -10.97 -37.64 -27.40
N ARG A 457 -9.66 -37.41 -27.24
CA ARG A 457 -8.59 -38.25 -27.79
C ARG A 457 -7.55 -38.72 -26.74
N PRO A 458 -7.98 -39.26 -25.58
CA PRO A 458 -7.05 -39.80 -24.59
C PRO A 458 -6.28 -41.03 -25.11
N ASP A 459 -6.77 -41.69 -26.17
CA ASP A 459 -6.10 -42.81 -26.86
C ASP A 459 -4.72 -42.44 -27.43
N LEU A 460 -4.47 -41.14 -27.64
CA LEU A 460 -3.18 -40.63 -28.13
C LEU A 460 -2.18 -40.35 -27.01
N LEU A 461 -2.59 -40.51 -25.75
CA LEU A 461 -1.68 -40.54 -24.60
C LEU A 461 -1.00 -41.91 -24.59
N VAL A 462 0.32 -41.92 -24.62
CA VAL A 462 1.06 -43.16 -24.41
C VAL A 462 1.03 -43.48 -22.92
N ALA A 463 0.83 -44.75 -22.55
CA ALA A 463 1.06 -45.22 -21.20
C ALA A 463 2.51 -44.90 -20.81
N SER A 464 2.69 -44.04 -19.82
CA SER A 464 4.00 -43.78 -19.23
C SER A 464 4.43 -45.05 -18.49
N ASP A 465 5.16 -45.94 -19.14
CA ASP A 465 5.92 -46.98 -18.43
C ASP A 465 7.01 -46.29 -17.59
N ASP A 466 6.97 -46.58 -16.29
CA ASP A 466 8.04 -46.56 -15.30
C ASP A 466 9.31 -45.76 -15.63
N LEU A 467 9.60 -44.73 -14.82
CA LEU A 467 10.94 -44.43 -14.28
C LEU A 467 10.90 -43.23 -13.33
N ALA A 468 10.89 -43.49 -12.01
CA ALA A 468 11.78 -42.86 -11.01
C ALA A 468 11.37 -43.22 -9.56
N LEU A 469 11.38 -44.51 -9.22
CA LEU A 469 11.63 -44.98 -7.84
C LEU A 469 12.60 -46.18 -7.91
N SER A 470 13.79 -45.96 -8.47
CA SER A 470 14.95 -46.73 -8.02
C SER A 470 15.38 -46.11 -6.70
N HIS A 471 14.95 -46.70 -5.59
CA HIS A 471 15.59 -46.50 -4.31
C HIS A 471 17.09 -46.76 -4.50
N GLY A 472 17.89 -45.70 -4.39
CA GLY A 472 19.30 -45.83 -4.08
C GLY A 472 19.38 -46.42 -2.67
N GLU A 473 19.64 -47.72 -2.60
CA GLU A 473 20.40 -48.29 -1.50
C GLU A 473 21.81 -47.68 -1.59
N ASP A 474 22.01 -46.56 -0.91
CA ASP A 474 23.33 -46.12 -0.50
C ASP A 474 23.45 -46.38 1.00
N ASP A 475 24.31 -47.37 1.31
CA ASP A 475 24.94 -47.62 2.59
C ASP A 475 25.42 -46.33 3.25
N LEU A 476 25.00 -46.10 4.50
CA LEU A 476 25.78 -45.32 5.46
C LEU A 476 25.85 -46.05 6.81
N PRO A 477 27.03 -46.07 7.45
CA PRO A 477 27.32 -46.94 8.57
C PRO A 477 26.75 -46.42 9.89
N ASN A 478 26.42 -47.39 10.74
CA ASN A 478 26.16 -47.27 12.16
C ASN A 478 27.21 -46.38 12.88
N SER A 479 26.78 -45.29 13.49
CA SER A 479 27.47 -44.69 14.64
C SER A 479 26.46 -44.47 15.78
N SER A 480 26.49 -45.41 16.70
CA SER A 480 25.85 -45.37 18.01
C SER A 480 26.48 -44.28 18.89
N SER A 481 25.72 -43.24 19.21
CA SER A 481 26.02 -42.34 20.35
C SER A 481 25.14 -42.75 21.53
N SER A 482 25.81 -43.17 22.60
CA SER A 482 25.24 -43.50 23.90
C SER A 482 24.48 -42.33 24.52
N SER A 483 23.24 -42.55 24.95
CA SER A 483 22.62 -41.80 26.03
C SER A 483 22.82 -42.56 27.34
N HIS A 484 23.48 -41.90 28.30
CA HIS A 484 23.62 -42.33 29.68
C HIS A 484 22.28 -42.40 30.41
N ASP A 485 22.20 -43.40 31.29
CA ASP A 485 21.18 -43.64 32.31
C ASP A 485 21.33 -42.67 33.52
N PRO A 486 20.35 -42.56 34.42
CA PRO A 486 20.22 -41.49 35.39
C PRO A 486 20.78 -41.81 36.79
N SER A 487 20.83 -40.75 37.61
CA SER A 487 20.81 -40.75 39.09
C SER A 487 22.15 -40.80 39.82
N SER A 488 22.56 -39.66 40.38
CA SER A 488 22.83 -39.43 41.82
C SER A 488 23.09 -37.95 42.09
#